data_AF-A0A2I0N6B4-F1
#
_entry.id   AF-A0A2I0N6B4-F1
#
_cell.length_a   1.000
_cell.length_b   1.000
_cell.length_c   1.000
_cell.angle_alpha   90.00
_cell.angle_beta   90.00
_cell.angle_gamma   90.00
#
_symmetry.space_group_name_H-M   'P 1'
#
loop_
_entity.id
_entity.type
_entity.pdbx_description
1 polymer ?
#
loop_
_entity_poly.entity_id
_entity_poly.type
_entity_poly.pdbx_seq_one_letter_code
_entity_poly.pdbx_strand_id
1 'polypeptide(L)'
;MAFRNIPTVLTAEEIINKAFKNSSKITINDREHFYWVRNTAMARVQAVSQTIDAVLLKYVEAFPSFDRLHPFYYELAELLIGVNPTKKSLGGIDWCRKQVAAIASKHLSQMRKTRNESTIEHLRESA
;
A
#
# COMPACT_ATOMS: atom_id res chain seq x y z
N MET A 1 17.28 10.34 -18.36
CA MET A 1 16.91 11.61 -17.67
C MET A 1 16.27 11.25 -16.33
N ALA A 2 16.78 11.79 -15.23
CA ALA A 2 16.49 11.36 -13.86
C ALA A 2 15.01 11.49 -13.42
N PHE A 3 14.18 12.24 -14.15
CA PHE A 3 12.77 12.53 -13.81
C PHE A 3 11.77 12.12 -14.90
N ARG A 4 12.18 11.33 -15.91
CA ARG A 4 11.34 11.08 -17.10
C ARG A 4 10.19 10.09 -16.87
N ASN A 5 10.25 9.29 -15.81
CA ASN A 5 9.32 8.17 -15.57
C ASN A 5 8.51 8.32 -14.27
N ILE A 6 8.10 9.55 -13.92
CA ILE A 6 7.20 9.74 -12.77
C ILE A 6 5.79 9.29 -13.18
N PRO A 7 5.19 8.31 -12.47
CA PRO A 7 3.84 7.85 -12.76
C PRO A 7 2.82 8.90 -12.35
N THR A 8 1.61 8.81 -12.91
CA THR A 8 0.46 9.57 -12.43
C THR A 8 0.23 9.28 -10.95
N VAL A 9 0.23 10.35 -10.15
CA VAL A 9 -0.05 10.29 -8.72
C VAL A 9 -1.57 10.32 -8.53
N LEU A 10 -2.10 9.26 -7.93
CA LEU A 10 -3.51 9.13 -7.61
C LEU A 10 -3.81 9.87 -6.31
N THR A 11 -5.04 10.34 -6.18
CA THR A 11 -5.56 10.85 -4.91
C THR A 11 -5.71 9.72 -3.89
N ALA A 12 -5.77 10.07 -2.60
CA ALA A 12 -5.93 9.08 -1.53
C ALA A 12 -7.19 8.21 -1.74
N GLU A 13 -8.31 8.83 -2.13
CA GLU A 13 -9.57 8.14 -2.39
C GLU A 13 -9.47 7.19 -3.60
N GLU A 14 -8.81 7.58 -4.67
CA GLU A 14 -8.60 6.71 -5.83
C GLU A 14 -7.74 5.49 -5.47
N ILE A 15 -6.72 5.65 -4.64
CA ILE A 15 -5.88 4.53 -4.17
C ILE A 15 -6.72 3.54 -3.36
N ILE A 16 -7.53 4.06 -2.42
CA ILE A 16 -8.41 3.27 -1.56
C ILE A 16 -9.45 2.52 -2.42
N ASN A 17 -10.14 3.23 -3.31
CA ASN A 17 -11.15 2.65 -4.20
C ASN A 17 -10.55 1.58 -5.11
N LYS A 18 -9.35 1.82 -5.63
CA LYS A 18 -8.62 0.83 -6.44
C LYS A 18 -8.28 -0.42 -5.64
N ALA A 19 -7.83 -0.27 -4.39
CA ALA A 19 -7.51 -1.39 -3.51
C ALA A 19 -8.74 -2.24 -3.19
N PHE A 20 -9.86 -1.61 -2.82
CA PHE A 20 -11.12 -2.31 -2.54
C PHE A 20 -11.73 -2.96 -3.78
N LYS A 21 -11.68 -2.30 -4.94
CA LYS A 21 -12.16 -2.87 -6.21
C LYS A 21 -11.35 -4.08 -6.66
N ASN A 22 -10.05 -4.09 -6.36
CA ASN A 22 -9.20 -5.23 -6.67
C ASN A 22 -9.44 -6.39 -5.70
N SER A 23 -9.57 -6.10 -4.40
CA SER A 23 -9.77 -7.13 -3.38
C SER A 23 -11.15 -7.78 -3.46
N SER A 24 -12.21 -7.05 -3.81
CA SER A 24 -13.58 -7.58 -3.88
C SER A 24 -13.76 -8.75 -4.86
N LYS A 25 -12.90 -8.82 -5.88
CA LYS A 25 -12.87 -9.89 -6.89
C LYS A 25 -12.24 -11.19 -6.39
N ILE A 26 -11.57 -11.14 -5.24
CA ILE A 26 -10.84 -12.29 -4.69
C ILE A 26 -11.81 -13.17 -3.92
N THR A 27 -11.78 -14.45 -4.29
CA THR A 27 -12.49 -15.53 -3.63
C THR A 27 -11.57 -16.75 -3.61
N ILE A 28 -11.38 -17.35 -2.44
CA ILE A 28 -10.58 -18.56 -2.27
C ILE A 28 -11.53 -19.73 -2.09
N ASN A 29 -11.55 -20.67 -3.02
CA ASN A 29 -12.43 -21.85 -2.91
C ASN A 29 -11.87 -22.84 -1.87
N ASP A 30 -12.72 -23.28 -0.95
CA ASP A 30 -12.37 -24.27 0.07
C ASP A 30 -13.53 -25.26 0.23
N ARG A 31 -13.24 -26.48 0.69
CA ARG A 31 -14.25 -27.54 0.86
C ARG A 31 -15.18 -27.25 2.03
N GLU A 32 -14.65 -26.65 3.08
CA GLU A 32 -15.39 -26.33 4.30
C GLU A 32 -15.76 -24.85 4.33
N HIS A 33 -17.05 -24.56 4.59
CA HIS A 33 -17.61 -23.21 4.52
C HIS A 33 -16.84 -22.21 5.39
N PHE A 34 -16.51 -22.60 6.63
CA PHE A 34 -15.75 -21.75 7.54
C PHE A 34 -14.39 -21.34 6.97
N TYR A 35 -13.65 -22.29 6.40
CA TYR A 35 -12.34 -22.03 5.81
C TYR A 35 -12.46 -21.20 4.53
N TRP A 36 -13.51 -21.42 3.73
CA TRP A 36 -13.82 -20.58 2.56
C TRP A 36 -14.00 -19.10 2.96
N VAL A 37 -14.85 -18.82 3.96
CA VAL A 37 -15.09 -17.45 4.45
C VAL A 37 -13.81 -16.84 5.02
N ARG A 38 -13.12 -17.57 5.89
CA ARG A 38 -11.89 -17.08 6.55
C ARG A 38 -10.77 -16.80 5.54
N ASN A 39 -10.47 -17.75 4.66
CA ASN A 39 -9.38 -17.64 3.70
C ASN A 39 -9.68 -16.57 2.66
N THR A 40 -10.94 -16.44 2.23
CA THR A 40 -11.37 -15.35 1.35
C THR A 40 -11.21 -13.98 2.03
N ALA A 41 -11.68 -13.82 3.26
CA ALA A 41 -11.56 -12.56 3.99
C ALA A 41 -10.08 -12.18 4.21
N MET A 42 -9.23 -13.14 4.60
CA MET A 42 -7.79 -12.93 4.73
C MET A 42 -7.13 -12.54 3.40
N ALA A 43 -7.46 -13.22 2.31
CA ALA A 43 -6.92 -12.91 0.98
C ALA A 43 -7.31 -11.49 0.53
N ARG A 44 -8.53 -11.05 0.86
CA ARG A 44 -8.99 -9.68 0.58
C ARG A 44 -8.18 -8.63 1.34
N VAL A 45 -8.01 -8.79 2.66
CA VAL A 45 -7.20 -7.88 3.48
C VAL A 45 -5.75 -7.81 2.97
N GLN A 46 -5.16 -8.96 2.66
CA GLN A 46 -3.81 -9.05 2.09
C GLN A 46 -3.70 -8.29 0.76
N ALA A 47 -4.69 -8.45 -0.13
CA ALA A 47 -4.68 -7.80 -1.43
C ALA A 47 -4.89 -6.27 -1.38
N VAL A 48 -5.69 -5.78 -0.42
CA VAL A 48 -5.81 -4.34 -0.15
C VAL A 48 -4.44 -3.78 0.21
N SER A 49 -3.78 -4.40 1.20
CA SER A 49 -2.45 -4.00 1.67
C SER A 49 -1.41 -3.99 0.53
N GLN A 50 -1.36 -5.07 -0.26
CA GLN A 50 -0.45 -5.18 -1.40
C GLN A 50 -0.73 -4.14 -2.50
N THR A 51 -1.99 -3.84 -2.79
CA THR A 51 -2.34 -2.84 -3.81
C THR A 51 -1.87 -1.45 -3.39
N ILE A 52 -2.10 -1.08 -2.12
CA ILE A 52 -1.64 0.20 -1.58
C ILE A 52 -0.11 0.23 -1.56
N ASP A 53 0.54 -0.83 -1.08
CA ASP A 53 2.00 -0.92 -1.02
C ASP A 53 2.65 -0.75 -2.40
N ALA A 54 2.14 -1.46 -3.42
CA ALA A 54 2.64 -1.36 -4.78
C ALA A 54 2.47 0.03 -5.39
N VAL A 55 1.35 0.71 -5.13
CA VAL A 55 1.10 2.07 -5.63
C VAL A 55 2.05 3.06 -4.97
N LEU A 56 2.17 3.03 -3.64
CA LEU A 56 3.01 3.96 -2.90
C LEU A 56 4.51 3.73 -3.17
N LEU A 57 4.94 2.47 -3.27
CA LEU A 57 6.32 2.12 -3.62
C LEU A 57 6.70 2.68 -4.98
N LYS A 58 5.81 2.56 -5.97
CA LYS A 58 6.03 3.12 -7.31
C LYS A 58 6.28 4.63 -7.29
N TYR A 59 5.65 5.36 -6.36
CA TYR A 59 5.90 6.79 -6.20
C TYR A 59 7.27 7.08 -5.61
N VAL A 60 7.69 6.31 -4.62
CA VAL A 60 9.01 6.46 -4.00
C VAL A 60 10.13 6.12 -4.99
N GLU A 61 10.01 5.01 -5.72
CA GLU A 61 11.03 4.53 -6.66
C GLU A 61 11.13 5.37 -7.94
N ALA A 62 10.08 6.13 -8.27
CA ALA A 62 10.09 7.02 -9.42
C ALA A 62 11.04 8.22 -9.29
N PHE A 63 11.40 8.59 -8.05
CA PHE A 63 12.31 9.70 -7.80
C PHE A 63 13.77 9.21 -7.75
N PRO A 64 14.70 9.97 -8.33
CA PRO A 64 16.11 9.66 -8.21
C PRO A 64 16.58 9.87 -6.75
N SER A 65 17.63 9.16 -6.36
CA SER A 65 18.32 9.46 -5.11
C SER A 65 19.01 10.83 -5.24
N PHE A 66 18.44 11.84 -4.58
CA PHE A 66 18.95 13.22 -4.61
C PHE A 66 20.42 13.32 -4.18
N ASP A 67 20.84 12.49 -3.22
CA ASP A 67 22.20 12.47 -2.68
C ASP A 67 23.26 11.97 -3.68
N ARG A 68 22.82 11.37 -4.80
CA ARG A 68 23.67 10.84 -5.87
C ARG A 68 23.58 11.66 -7.16
N LEU A 69 22.84 12.76 -7.17
CA LEU A 69 22.73 13.64 -8.33
C LEU A 69 24.01 14.45 -8.51
N HIS A 70 24.39 14.69 -9.76
CA HIS A 70 25.42 15.67 -10.08
C HIS A 70 24.99 17.06 -9.57
N PRO A 71 25.90 17.90 -9.03
CA PRO A 71 25.56 19.19 -8.45
C PRO A 71 24.62 20.05 -9.30
N PHE A 72 24.86 20.12 -10.61
CA PHE A 72 23.97 20.81 -11.55
C PHE A 72 22.50 20.35 -11.48
N TYR A 73 22.25 19.04 -11.46
CA TYR A 73 20.88 18.51 -11.38
C TYR A 73 20.28 18.62 -9.98
N TYR A 74 21.13 18.60 -8.94
CA TYR A 74 20.71 18.85 -7.58
C TYR A 74 20.21 20.28 -7.41
N GLU A 75 21.00 21.28 -7.82
CA GLU A 75 20.62 22.70 -7.78
C GLU A 75 19.36 22.99 -8.60
N LEU A 76 19.26 22.36 -9.78
CA LEU A 76 18.04 22.46 -10.60
C LEU A 76 16.81 21.88 -9.87
N ALA A 77 16.95 20.73 -9.20
CA ALA A 77 15.86 20.13 -8.44
C ALA A 77 15.50 20.97 -7.21
N GLU A 78 16.50 21.53 -6.51
CA GLU A 78 16.27 22.43 -5.37
C GLU A 78 15.46 23.66 -5.80
N LEU A 79 15.82 24.27 -6.93
CA LEU A 79 15.12 25.43 -7.47
C LEU A 79 13.68 25.11 -7.92
N LEU A 80 13.46 23.95 -8.56
CA LEU A 80 12.15 23.62 -9.16
C LEU A 80 11.14 23.04 -8.17
N ILE A 81 11.58 22.14 -7.29
CA ILE A 81 10.69 21.34 -6.43
C ILE A 81 11.06 21.38 -4.94
N GLY A 82 12.25 21.88 -4.59
CA GLY A 82 12.80 21.79 -3.25
C GLY A 82 13.14 20.34 -2.86
N VAL A 83 14.42 20.04 -2.69
CA VAL A 83 14.89 18.68 -2.38
C VAL A 83 14.44 18.27 -0.98
N ASN A 84 14.62 19.13 0.02
CA ASN A 84 14.25 18.84 1.41
C ASN A 84 12.76 18.53 1.62
N PRO A 85 11.81 19.40 1.19
CA PRO A 85 10.38 19.09 1.33
C PRO A 85 9.98 17.84 0.53
N THR A 86 10.58 17.63 -0.65
CA THR A 86 10.32 16.43 -1.45
C THR A 86 10.79 15.16 -0.74
N LYS A 87 12.03 15.13 -0.21
CA LYS A 87 12.54 14.00 0.57
C LYS A 87 11.65 13.70 1.79
N LYS A 88 11.18 14.73 2.49
CA LYS A 88 10.26 14.59 3.62
C LYS A 88 8.94 13.92 3.21
N SER A 89 8.34 14.38 2.11
CA SER A 89 7.09 13.81 1.58
C SER A 89 7.27 12.35 1.14
N LEU A 90 8.35 12.03 0.42
CA LEU A 90 8.67 10.66 0.01
C LEU A 90 8.92 9.74 1.21
N GLY A 91 9.60 10.23 2.25
CA GLY A 91 9.77 9.52 3.51
C GLY A 91 8.44 9.25 4.21
N GLY A 92 7.51 10.20 4.18
CA GLY A 92 6.14 10.03 4.70
C GLY A 92 5.36 8.96 3.94
N ILE A 93 5.52 8.89 2.61
CA ILE A 93 4.89 7.86 1.78
C ILE A 93 5.46 6.47 2.10
N ASP A 94 6.77 6.32 2.20
CA ASP A 94 7.40 5.05 2.58
C ASP A 94 7.03 4.62 4.01
N TRP A 95 6.89 5.57 4.94
CA TRP A 95 6.38 5.29 6.27
C TRP A 95 4.92 4.81 6.24
N CYS A 96 4.04 5.49 5.51
CA CYS A 96 2.63 5.09 5.36
C CYS A 96 2.50 3.67 4.80
N ARG A 97 3.27 3.36 3.76
CA ARG A 97 3.37 2.03 3.18
C ARG A 97 3.68 0.94 4.22
N LYS A 98 4.68 1.17 5.07
CA LYS A 98 5.06 0.26 6.17
C LYS A 98 3.96 0.14 7.23
N GLN A 99 3.25 1.22 7.55
CA GLN A 99 2.13 1.18 8.49
C GLN A 99 0.97 0.32 7.97
N VAL A 100 0.60 0.46 6.70
CA VAL A 100 -0.45 -0.36 6.07
C VAL A 100 -0.10 -1.85 6.13
N ALA A 101 1.16 -2.21 5.86
CA ALA A 101 1.61 -3.60 5.98
C ALA A 101 1.55 -4.11 7.44
N ALA A 102 1.90 -3.28 8.41
CA ALA A 102 1.85 -3.63 9.83
C ALA A 102 0.41 -3.87 10.32
N ILE A 103 -0.53 -2.99 9.94
CA ILE A 103 -1.96 -3.12 10.27
C ILE A 103 -2.53 -4.41 9.67
N ALA A 104 -2.28 -4.65 8.38
CA ALA A 104 -2.74 -5.87 7.71
C ALA A 104 -2.18 -7.13 8.37
N SER A 105 -0.89 -7.16 8.68
CA SER A 105 -0.25 -8.30 9.36
C SER A 105 -0.88 -8.61 10.73
N LYS A 106 -1.19 -7.56 11.51
CA LYS A 106 -1.86 -7.70 12.80
C LYS A 106 -3.25 -8.31 12.65
N HIS A 107 -4.08 -7.80 11.74
CA HIS A 107 -5.43 -8.32 11.52
C HIS A 107 -5.42 -9.74 10.93
N LEU A 108 -4.52 -10.02 9.99
CA LEU A 108 -4.34 -11.38 9.45
C LEU A 108 -3.95 -12.38 10.54
N SER A 109 -3.09 -11.99 11.49
CA SER A 109 -2.72 -12.83 12.63
C SER A 109 -3.91 -13.12 13.55
N GLN A 110 -4.78 -12.13 13.77
CA GLN A 110 -6.01 -12.31 14.54
C GLN A 110 -7.01 -13.22 13.83
N MET A 111 -7.27 -12.99 12.54
CA MET A 111 -8.20 -13.80 11.73
C MET A 111 -7.79 -15.28 11.68
N ARG A 112 -6.49 -15.58 11.66
CA ARG A 112 -5.98 -16.97 11.71
C ARG A 112 -6.32 -17.71 13.01
N LYS A 113 -6.39 -16.98 14.13
CA LYS A 113 -6.64 -17.56 15.47
C LYS A 113 -8.13 -17.71 15.77
N THR A 114 -8.97 -16.93 15.09
CA THR A 114 -10.42 -16.90 15.30
C THR A 114 -11.09 -18.16 14.74
N ARG A 115 -12.06 -18.69 15.48
CA ARG A 115 -12.90 -19.86 15.10
C ARG A 115 -14.37 -19.50 14.85
N ASN A 116 -14.74 -18.23 15.00
CA ASN A 116 -16.09 -17.74 14.81
C ASN A 116 -16.16 -16.84 13.57
N GLU A 117 -17.15 -17.10 12.72
CA GLU A 117 -17.38 -16.39 11.46
C GLU A 117 -17.76 -14.92 11.67
N SER A 118 -18.63 -14.61 12.64
CA SER A 118 -19.06 -13.23 12.90
C SER A 118 -17.88 -12.33 13.32
N THR A 119 -16.95 -12.90 14.08
CA THR A 119 -15.73 -12.20 14.49
C THR A 119 -14.77 -11.98 13.31
N ILE A 120 -14.74 -12.87 12.32
CA ILE A 120 -13.93 -12.70 11.11
C ILE A 120 -14.47 -11.56 10.25
N GLU A 121 -15.78 -11.41 10.15
CA GLU A 121 -16.40 -10.31 9.40
C GLU A 121 -16.12 -8.95 10.05
N HIS A 122 -16.31 -8.83 11.37
CA HIS A 122 -15.97 -7.60 12.09
C HIS A 122 -14.48 -7.23 11.99
N LEU A 123 -13.58 -8.22 12.05
CA LEU A 123 -12.15 -8.01 11.86
C LEU A 123 -11.79 -7.56 10.44
N ARG A 124 -12.59 -7.95 9.44
CA ARG A 124 -12.43 -7.48 8.04
C ARG A 124 -12.87 -6.03 7.88
N GLU A 125 -13.97 -5.65 8.51
CA GLU A 125 -14.52 -4.28 8.42
C GLU A 125 -13.69 -3.25 9.19
N SER A 126 -13.02 -3.69 10.26
CA SER A 126 -12.18 -2.82 11.09
C SER A 126 -10.75 -2.66 10.56
N ALA A 127 -10.39 -3.35 9.47
CA ALA A 127 -9.05 -3.42 8.88
C ALA A 127 -8.90 -2.50 7.67
#